data_AF-A0A847Y789-F1
#
_entry.id   AF-A0A847Y789-F1
#
_cell.length_a   1.000
_cell.length_b   1.000
_cell.length_c   1.000
_cell.angle_alpha   90.00
_cell.angle_beta   90.00
_cell.angle_gamma   90.00
#
_symmetry.space_group_name_H-M   'P 1'
#
loop_
_entity.id
_entity.type
_entity.pdbx_description
1 polymer ?
#
loop_
_entity_poly.entity_id
_entity_poly.type
_entity_poly.pdbx_seq_one_letter_code
_entity_poly.pdbx_strand_id
1 'polypeptide(L)' 'AIKPRLPLKLIYYEAYLSEKDAKDRELKLKRFAGSYTHLKHRIKNSLILSK' A
#
# COMPACT_ATOMS: atom_id res chain seq x y z
N ALA A 1 -15.27 -24.02 0.92
CA ALA A 1 -15.08 -23.20 2.15
C ALA A 1 -14.04 -22.11 1.87
N ILE A 2 -14.32 -20.85 2.21
CA ILE A 2 -13.39 -19.71 2.02
C ILE A 2 -12.38 -19.70 3.17
N LYS A 3 -11.07 -19.65 2.87
CA LYS A 3 -10.02 -19.59 3.90
C LYS A 3 -9.98 -18.19 4.53
N PRO A 4 -10.09 -18.03 5.85
CA PRO A 4 -10.00 -16.72 6.50
C PRO A 4 -8.56 -16.18 6.33
N ARG A 5 -8.43 -14.94 5.84
CA ARG A 5 -7.14 -14.26 5.57
C ARG A 5 -6.67 -13.37 6.74
N LEU A 6 -7.18 -13.59 7.94
CA LEU A 6 -7.06 -12.69 9.09
C LEU A 6 -6.03 -13.21 10.12
N PRO A 7 -5.40 -12.31 10.90
CA PRO A 7 -5.69 -10.87 11.04
C PRO A 7 -4.95 -9.95 10.04
N LEU A 8 -5.60 -8.87 9.61
CA LEU A 8 -5.00 -7.79 8.82
C LEU A 8 -4.81 -6.54 9.70
N LYS A 9 -3.63 -5.90 9.61
CA LYS A 9 -3.28 -4.65 10.33
C LYS A 9 -3.15 -3.51 9.32
N LEU A 10 -3.85 -2.39 9.55
CA LEU A 10 -3.69 -1.19 8.73
C LEU A 10 -2.37 -0.50 9.08
N ILE A 11 -1.42 -0.51 8.15
CA ILE A 11 -0.08 0.09 8.33
C ILE A 11 0.00 1.46 7.65
N TYR A 12 -0.65 1.60 6.50
CA TYR A 12 -0.55 2.79 5.66
C TYR A 12 -1.74 2.88 4.70
N TYR A 13 -2.20 4.11 4.44
CA TYR A 13 -3.12 4.43 3.36
C TYR A 13 -2.80 5.81 2.77
N GLU A 14 -3.20 6.02 1.53
CA GLU A 14 -3.19 7.34 0.87
C GLU A 14 -4.64 7.70 0.54
N ALA A 15 -5.00 8.97 0.73
CA ALA A 15 -6.29 9.51 0.33
C ALA A 15 -6.08 10.53 -0.79
N TYR A 16 -6.96 10.47 -1.80
CA TYR A 16 -6.95 11.37 -2.95
C TYR A 16 -8.35 11.92 -3.16
N LEU A 17 -8.45 13.20 -3.53
CA LEU A 17 -9.73 13.83 -3.87
C LEU A 17 -10.20 13.41 -5.27
N SER A 18 -9.27 13.23 -6.20
CA SER A 18 -9.52 12.74 -7.56
C SER A 18 -9.46 11.23 -7.62
N GLU A 19 -10.53 10.60 -8.10
CA GLU A 19 -10.57 9.16 -8.34
C GLU A 19 -9.50 8.73 -9.36
N LYS A 20 -9.25 9.58 -10.36
CA LYS A 20 -8.25 9.30 -11.40
C LYS A 20 -6.85 9.21 -10.80
N ASP A 21 -6.50 10.11 -9.88
CA ASP A 21 -5.20 10.10 -9.21
C ASP A 21 -5.02 8.85 -8.34
N ALA A 22 -6.09 8.44 -7.63
CA ALA A 22 -6.08 7.20 -6.85
C ALA A 22 -5.85 5.96 -7.74
N LYS A 23 -6.54 5.89 -8.88
CA LYS A 23 -6.40 4.79 -9.85
C LYS A 23 -5.01 4.75 -10.48
N ASP A 24 -4.48 5.89 -10.89
CA ASP A 24 -3.13 5.98 -11.47
C ASP A 24 -2.06 5.58 -10.45
N ARG A 25 -2.25 5.96 -9.18
CA ARG A 25 -1.38 5.55 -8.08
C ARG A 25 -1.43 4.04 -7.84
N GLU A 26 -2.62 3.47 -7.73
CA GLU A 26 -2.82 2.04 -7.56
C GLU A 26 -2.18 1.24 -8.71
N LEU A 27 -2.43 1.67 -9.95
CA LEU A 27 -1.86 1.06 -11.14
C LEU A 27 -0.33 1.05 -11.09
N LYS A 28 0.27 2.19 -10.71
CA LYS A 28 1.73 2.32 -10.59
C LYS A 28 2.29 1.38 -9.53
N LEU A 29 1.63 1.28 -8.37
CA LEU A 29 2.04 0.37 -7.29
C LEU A 29 1.93 -1.10 -7.68
N LYS A 30 0.89 -1.49 -8.42
CA LYS A 30 0.69 -2.88 -8.88
C LYS A 30 1.62 -3.29 -10.02
N ARG A 31 1.87 -2.39 -10.98
CA ARG A 31 2.63 -2.70 -12.20
C ARG A 31 4.13 -2.50 -12.07
N PHE A 32 4.59 -1.56 -11.25
CA PHE A 32 6.00 -1.18 -11.22
C PHE A 32 6.64 -1.44 -9.85
N ALA A 33 7.61 -2.36 -9.82
CA ALA A 33 8.37 -2.69 -8.62
C ALA A 33 9.06 -1.46 -8.00
N GLY A 34 9.54 -0.51 -8.82
CA GLY A 34 10.18 0.72 -8.34
C GLY A 34 9.24 1.60 -7.50
N SER A 35 7.98 1.77 -7.94
CA SER A 35 6.99 2.55 -7.18
C SER A 35 6.67 1.93 -5.83
N TYR A 36 6.62 0.59 -5.78
CA TYR A 36 6.41 -0.17 -4.55
C TYR A 36 7.62 -0.07 -3.60
N THR A 37 8.85 -0.20 -4.12
CA THR A 37 10.08 -0.04 -3.35
C THR A 37 10.20 1.36 -2.76
N HIS A 38 9.95 2.40 -3.56
CA HIS A 38 9.95 3.78 -3.05
C HIS A 38 8.90 4.01 -1.96
N LEU A 39 7.70 3.45 -2.12
CA LEU A 39 6.68 3.49 -1.07
C LEU A 39 7.20 2.86 0.23
N LYS A 40 7.75 1.65 0.18
CA LYS A 40 8.32 0.97 1.36
C LYS A 40 9.41 1.78 2.05
N HIS A 41 10.31 2.39 1.28
CA HIS A 41 11.35 3.26 1.86
C HIS A 41 10.75 4.47 2.57
N ARG A 42 9.70 5.07 2.01
CA ARG A 42 9.00 6.21 2.61
C ARG A 42 8.29 5.84 3.92
N ILE A 43 7.69 4.65 4.01
CA ILE A 43 6.96 4.18 5.20
C ILE A 43 7.77 3.21 6.07
N LYS A 44 9.11 3.24 5.97
CA LYS A 44 9.99 2.25 6.63
C LYS A 44 9.76 2.14 8.13
N ASN A 45 9.54 3.26 8.82
CA ASN A 45 9.35 3.28 10.28
C ASN A 45 7.99 2.65 10.66
N SER A 46 6.93 2.91 9.90
CA SER A 46 5.62 2.28 10.09
C SER A 46 5.72 0.76 9.88
N LEU A 47 6.49 0.30 8.89
CA LEU A 47 6.74 -1.12 8.67
C LEU A 47 7.51 -1.76 9.83
N ILE A 48 8.54 -1.08 10.37
CA ILE A 48 9.31 -1.55 11.53
C ILE A 48 8.41 -1.67 12.78
N LEU A 49 7.60 -0.66 13.08
CA LEU A 49 6.66 -0.67 14.23
C LEU A 49 5.49 -1.66 14.05
N SER A 50 5.25 -2.15 12.84
CA SER A 50 4.14 -3.05 12.54
C SER A 50 4.48 -4.54 12.67
N LYS A 51 5.77 -4.88 12.68
CA LYS A 51 6.29 -6.22 12.95
C LYS A 51 6.11 -6.58 14.42
#